data_AF-R0FIH7-F1
#
_entry.id   AF-R0FIH7-F1
#
_cell.length_a   1.000
_cell.length_b   1.000
_cell.length_c   1.000
_cell.angle_alpha   90.00
_cell.angle_beta   90.00
_cell.angle_gamma   90.00
#
_symmetry.space_group_name_H-M   'P 1'
#
loop_
_entity.id
_entity.type
_entity.pdbx_description
1 polymer ?
#
loop_
_entity_poly.entity_id
_entity_poly.type
_entity_poly.pdbx_seq_one_letter_code
_entity_poly.pdbx_strand_id
1 'polypeptide(L)'
;MFVQPAEGYDLLPAIEDLQISGEPYPGNELHACGYSINGTTSCNFEWVCHLEDGSVNYIDGAKQPTYLVTADDVGLYLAVEAQPLDDMNRKGELVKVFANDNHKIACHPQMQSNIDKNFHTGHASYKVSLATGSRDIWEAATLSIKREGYIIKCNNDLTIAEKFSASTAVTIPFGKPAELIILGSDGSAHSLRADNESTDLTGSRDEIVLTLRLFIKRVNVCKNTLLLFDE
;
A
#
# COMPACT_ATOMS: atom_id res chain seq x y z
N MET A 1 9.21 18.52 -61.56
CA MET A 1 8.69 17.55 -60.58
C MET A 1 9.36 17.88 -59.26
N PHE A 2 8.71 18.68 -58.42
CA PHE A 2 9.20 18.94 -57.07
C PHE A 2 8.55 17.89 -56.18
N VAL A 3 9.36 16.97 -55.67
CA VAL A 3 8.91 16.05 -54.63
C VAL A 3 8.82 16.91 -53.36
N GLN A 4 7.60 17.22 -52.93
CA GLN A 4 7.37 17.76 -51.59
C GLN A 4 7.99 16.76 -50.60
N PRO A 5 8.78 17.18 -49.62
CA PRO A 5 9.12 16.28 -48.52
C PRO A 5 7.80 15.84 -47.91
N ALA A 6 7.61 14.52 -47.77
CA ALA A 6 6.48 13.98 -47.05
C ALA A 6 6.34 14.76 -45.75
N GLU A 7 5.18 15.37 -45.51
CA GLU A 7 4.89 15.97 -44.22
C GLU A 7 5.14 14.87 -43.19
N GLY A 8 6.24 15.00 -42.45
CA GLY A 8 6.45 14.18 -41.27
C GLY A 8 5.28 14.53 -40.40
N TYR A 9 4.31 13.61 -40.30
CA TYR A 9 3.19 13.76 -39.38
C TYR A 9 3.79 14.28 -38.08
N ASP A 10 3.31 15.43 -37.63
CA ASP A 10 3.75 16.02 -36.37
C ASP A 10 3.17 15.15 -35.25
N LEU A 11 3.80 13.98 -35.07
CA LEU A 11 3.34 12.93 -34.20
C LEU A 11 3.43 13.43 -32.77
N LEU A 12 2.35 13.23 -32.02
CA LEU A 12 2.35 13.50 -30.60
C LEU A 12 3.35 12.56 -29.90
N PRO A 13 3.96 13.02 -28.79
CA PRO A 13 4.84 12.18 -27.97
C PRO A 13 4.12 10.90 -27.59
N ALA A 14 4.82 9.76 -27.60
CA ALA A 14 4.25 8.46 -27.25
C ALA A 14 5.26 7.58 -26.51
N ILE A 15 4.74 6.54 -25.84
CA ILE A 15 5.51 5.49 -25.20
C ILE A 15 5.15 4.14 -25.85
N GLU A 16 6.17 3.38 -26.23
CA GLU A 16 6.05 2.03 -26.77
C GLU A 16 6.44 1.00 -25.68
N ASP A 17 5.80 -0.16 -25.68
CA ASP A 17 6.06 -1.27 -24.76
C ASP A 17 6.10 -0.88 -23.27
N LEU A 18 5.12 -0.06 -22.83
CA LEU A 18 4.95 0.23 -21.41
C LEU A 18 4.68 -1.08 -20.64
N GLN A 19 5.54 -1.37 -19.68
CA GLN A 19 5.47 -2.55 -18.84
C GLN A 19 5.78 -2.21 -17.38
N ILE A 20 5.38 -3.10 -16.47
CA ILE A 20 5.74 -3.06 -15.06
C ILE A 20 6.69 -4.23 -14.78
N SER A 21 7.76 -3.95 -14.07
CA SER A 21 8.68 -4.96 -13.53
C SER A 21 8.73 -4.88 -12.00
N GLY A 22 9.10 -5.99 -11.36
CA GLY A 22 9.11 -6.14 -9.91
C GLY A 22 8.11 -7.18 -9.41
N GLU A 23 8.27 -7.59 -8.16
CA GLU A 23 7.40 -8.57 -7.53
C GLU A 23 6.11 -7.91 -7.01
N PRO A 24 4.91 -8.38 -7.38
CA PRO A 24 3.65 -7.73 -7.05
C PRO A 24 3.14 -8.10 -5.65
N TYR A 25 4.00 -7.99 -4.64
CA TYR A 25 3.66 -8.28 -3.24
C TYR A 25 3.95 -7.08 -2.35
N PRO A 26 3.14 -6.85 -1.29
CA PRO A 26 3.41 -5.82 -0.29
C PRO A 26 4.85 -5.82 0.20
N GLY A 27 5.45 -4.63 0.26
CA GLY A 27 6.86 -4.42 0.63
C GLY A 27 7.84 -4.41 -0.56
N ASN A 28 7.38 -4.72 -1.79
CA ASN A 28 8.23 -4.69 -2.99
C ASN A 28 7.94 -3.47 -3.86
N GLU A 29 8.99 -2.97 -4.52
CA GLU A 29 8.89 -1.85 -5.44
C GLU A 29 8.65 -2.34 -6.87
N LEU A 30 7.64 -1.77 -7.51
CA LEU A 30 7.33 -1.91 -8.92
C LEU A 30 7.94 -0.76 -9.71
N HIS A 31 8.35 -1.05 -10.94
CA HIS A 31 8.97 -0.10 -11.84
C HIS A 31 8.24 -0.10 -13.19
N ALA A 32 7.65 1.03 -13.55
CA ALA A 32 7.11 1.28 -14.87
C ALA A 32 8.21 1.71 -15.83
N CYS A 33 8.34 1.02 -16.97
CA CYS A 33 9.31 1.37 -18.01
C CYS A 33 8.73 1.13 -19.40
N GLY A 34 9.25 1.84 -20.40
CA GLY A 34 8.89 1.73 -21.81
C GLY A 34 9.82 2.59 -22.67
N TYR A 35 9.65 2.53 -23.97
CA TYR A 35 10.49 3.26 -24.93
C TYR A 35 9.83 4.57 -25.34
N SER A 36 10.50 5.68 -25.05
CA SER A 36 10.09 7.01 -25.52
C SER A 36 10.23 7.12 -27.04
N ILE A 37 9.13 7.42 -27.72
CA ILE A 37 9.08 7.65 -29.17
C ILE A 37 8.46 9.02 -29.49
N ASN A 38 8.53 9.44 -30.75
CA ASN A 38 7.91 10.68 -31.26
C ASN A 38 8.26 11.95 -30.46
N GLY A 39 9.53 12.07 -30.04
CA GLY A 39 10.00 13.27 -29.34
C GLY A 39 9.60 13.38 -27.86
N THR A 40 9.13 12.29 -27.24
CA THR A 40 8.86 12.25 -25.80
C THR A 40 10.11 12.57 -24.99
N THR A 41 10.01 13.56 -24.10
CA THR A 41 11.08 14.00 -23.19
C THR A 41 10.77 13.66 -21.73
N SER A 42 9.49 13.51 -21.37
CA SER A 42 9.05 13.15 -20.01
C SER A 42 7.71 12.42 -20.03
N CYS A 43 7.32 11.84 -18.89
CA CYS A 43 6.01 11.22 -18.69
C CYS A 43 5.43 11.67 -17.35
N ASN A 44 4.13 11.97 -17.31
CA ASN A 44 3.39 12.02 -16.06
C ASN A 44 2.92 10.62 -15.72
N PHE A 45 3.21 10.15 -14.52
CA PHE A 45 2.79 8.84 -14.03
C PHE A 45 1.68 8.99 -12.99
N GLU A 46 0.77 8.03 -12.98
CA GLU A 46 -0.32 7.90 -12.02
C GLU A 46 -0.50 6.43 -11.66
N TRP A 47 -0.27 6.06 -10.40
CA TRP A 47 -0.66 4.74 -9.92
C TRP A 47 -2.11 4.72 -9.45
N VAL A 48 -2.84 3.70 -9.86
CA VAL A 48 -4.28 3.58 -9.62
C VAL A 48 -4.66 2.17 -9.17
N CYS A 49 -5.64 2.10 -8.28
CA CYS A 49 -6.26 0.85 -7.85
C CYS A 49 -7.66 0.73 -8.45
N HIS A 50 -7.93 -0.39 -9.10
CA HIS A 50 -9.24 -0.75 -9.63
C HIS A 50 -9.97 -1.69 -8.67
N LEU A 51 -11.22 -1.36 -8.37
CA LEU A 51 -12.14 -2.15 -7.57
C LEU A 51 -12.89 -3.17 -8.44
N GLU A 52 -13.47 -4.20 -7.82
CA GLU A 52 -14.27 -5.22 -8.55
C GLU A 52 -15.49 -4.63 -9.27
N ASP A 53 -16.04 -3.53 -8.76
CA ASP A 53 -17.18 -2.84 -9.36
C ASP A 53 -16.80 -1.96 -10.57
N GLY A 54 -15.52 -1.94 -10.94
CA GLY A 54 -14.97 -1.16 -12.06
C GLY A 54 -14.55 0.26 -11.67
N SER A 55 -14.77 0.69 -10.43
CA SER A 55 -14.32 2.01 -9.95
C SER A 55 -12.80 2.10 -9.92
N VAL A 56 -12.29 3.30 -10.18
CA VAL A 56 -10.85 3.61 -10.22
C VAL A 56 -10.52 4.61 -9.13
N ASN A 57 -9.55 4.27 -8.28
CA ASN A 57 -9.04 5.12 -7.21
C ASN A 57 -7.60 5.52 -7.54
N TYR A 58 -7.37 6.82 -7.70
CA TYR A 58 -6.03 7.37 -7.84
C TYR A 58 -5.33 7.40 -6.49
N ILE A 59 -4.08 6.95 -6.46
CA ILE A 59 -3.28 6.90 -5.23
C ILE A 59 -2.57 8.24 -5.08
N ASP A 60 -3.01 9.03 -4.09
CA ASP A 60 -2.48 10.38 -3.90
C ASP A 60 -0.96 10.35 -3.63
N GLY A 61 -0.23 11.24 -4.31
CA GLY A 61 1.23 11.29 -4.28
C GLY A 61 1.98 10.25 -5.13
N ALA A 62 1.31 9.23 -5.69
CA ALA A 62 1.96 8.18 -6.48
C ALA A 62 2.21 8.58 -7.94
N LYS A 63 3.06 9.60 -8.11
CA LYS A 63 3.35 10.25 -9.41
C LYS A 63 4.71 9.88 -10.01
N GLN A 64 5.37 8.87 -9.45
CA GLN A 64 6.70 8.41 -9.87
C GLN A 64 6.57 7.17 -10.77
N PRO A 65 7.58 6.89 -11.62
CA PRO A 65 7.62 5.63 -12.36
C PRO A 65 7.78 4.42 -11.44
N THR A 66 8.19 4.63 -10.19
CA THR A 66 8.26 3.57 -9.18
C THR A 66 7.10 3.65 -8.19
N TYR A 67 6.69 2.50 -7.66
CA TYR A 67 5.65 2.38 -6.65
C TYR A 67 5.92 1.24 -5.69
N LEU A 68 5.86 1.52 -4.39
CA LEU A 68 5.97 0.51 -3.34
C LEU A 68 4.60 -0.11 -3.10
N VAL A 69 4.44 -1.40 -3.40
CA VAL A 69 3.21 -2.15 -3.08
C VAL A 69 3.04 -2.22 -1.57
N THR A 70 1.82 -2.02 -1.09
CA THR A 70 1.48 -2.00 0.33
C THR A 70 0.33 -2.94 0.65
N ALA A 71 0.06 -3.13 1.95
CA ALA A 71 -1.11 -3.86 2.42
C ALA A 71 -2.46 -3.23 1.99
N ASP A 72 -2.49 -1.98 1.55
CA ASP A 72 -3.69 -1.31 1.03
C ASP A 72 -4.06 -1.79 -0.38
N ASP A 73 -3.07 -2.30 -1.13
CA ASP A 73 -3.25 -2.75 -2.51
C ASP A 73 -3.75 -4.20 -2.57
N VAL A 74 -3.62 -4.97 -1.47
CA VAL A 74 -3.99 -6.40 -1.42
C VAL A 74 -5.48 -6.59 -1.74
N GLY A 75 -5.74 -7.45 -2.73
CA GLY A 75 -7.09 -7.74 -3.22
C GLY A 75 -7.59 -6.77 -4.29
N LEU A 76 -6.80 -5.77 -4.67
CA LEU A 76 -7.12 -4.79 -5.73
C LEU A 76 -6.31 -5.06 -6.99
N TYR A 77 -6.82 -4.58 -8.13
CA TYR A 77 -6.06 -4.55 -9.38
C TYR A 77 -5.25 -3.25 -9.43
N LEU A 78 -3.93 -3.35 -9.34
CA LEU A 78 -3.03 -2.20 -9.39
C LEU A 78 -2.58 -1.94 -10.83
N ALA A 79 -2.56 -0.69 -11.25
CA ALA A 79 -2.10 -0.27 -12.57
C ALA A 79 -1.31 1.04 -12.51
N VAL A 80 -0.53 1.29 -13.56
CA VAL A 80 0.09 2.60 -13.82
C VAL A 80 -0.48 3.17 -15.12
N GLU A 81 -0.82 4.46 -15.09
CA GLU A 81 -1.11 5.26 -16.27
C GLU A 81 0.09 6.17 -16.55
N ALA A 82 0.57 6.18 -17.79
CA ALA A 82 1.67 7.01 -18.25
C ALA A 82 1.20 7.93 -19.38
N GLN A 83 1.38 9.23 -19.18
CA GLN A 83 1.06 10.27 -20.15
C GLN A 83 2.37 10.90 -20.67
N PRO A 84 2.84 10.55 -21.88
CA PRO A 84 4.06 11.10 -22.44
C PRO A 84 3.88 12.56 -22.86
N LEU A 85 4.95 13.34 -22.72
CA LEU A 85 5.05 14.76 -23.09
C LEU A 85 6.34 15.03 -23.87
N ASP A 86 6.27 16.00 -24.79
CA ASP A 86 7.42 16.56 -25.48
C ASP A 86 7.90 17.87 -24.82
N ASP A 87 8.93 18.50 -25.38
CA ASP A 87 9.50 19.77 -24.89
C ASP A 87 8.53 20.97 -24.99
N MET A 88 7.50 20.86 -25.81
CA MET A 88 6.41 21.85 -25.94
C MET A 88 5.22 21.55 -25.01
N ASN A 89 5.31 20.54 -24.14
CA ASN A 89 4.23 20.06 -23.27
C ASN A 89 2.99 19.56 -24.02
N ARG A 90 3.11 19.16 -25.29
CA ARG A 90 2.03 18.43 -25.96
C ARG A 90 1.89 17.07 -25.32
N LYS A 91 0.65 16.59 -25.21
CA LYS A 91 0.34 15.32 -24.55
C LYS A 91 0.07 14.26 -25.60
N GLY A 92 0.69 13.11 -25.40
CA GLY A 92 0.41 11.89 -26.16
C GLY A 92 -0.91 11.24 -25.83
N GLU A 93 -1.04 9.98 -26.24
CA GLU A 93 -2.06 9.08 -25.72
C GLU A 93 -1.71 8.64 -24.29
N LEU A 94 -2.72 8.52 -23.42
CA LEU A 94 -2.57 7.95 -22.08
C LEU A 94 -2.49 6.42 -22.20
N VAL A 95 -1.36 5.84 -21.79
CA VAL A 95 -1.15 4.38 -21.85
C VAL A 95 -1.29 3.79 -20.46
N LYS A 96 -1.97 2.65 -20.34
CA LYS A 96 -2.23 1.96 -19.07
C LYS A 96 -1.70 0.53 -19.12
N VAL A 97 -1.05 0.09 -18.05
CA VAL A 97 -0.70 -1.32 -17.86
C VAL A 97 -1.00 -1.75 -16.43
N PHE A 98 -1.52 -2.96 -16.27
CA PHE A 98 -1.80 -3.57 -14.97
C PHE A 98 -0.58 -4.31 -14.44
N ALA A 99 -0.34 -4.22 -13.13
CA ALA A 99 0.60 -5.08 -12.44
C ALA A 99 0.05 -6.52 -12.36
N ASN A 100 0.93 -7.47 -11.99
CA ASN A 100 0.56 -8.86 -11.69
C ASN A 100 -0.25 -9.54 -12.82
N ASP A 101 0.12 -9.29 -14.08
CA ASP A 101 -0.58 -9.83 -15.25
C ASP A 101 -2.10 -9.60 -15.23
N ASN A 102 -2.53 -8.43 -14.76
CA ASN A 102 -3.95 -8.09 -14.58
C ASN A 102 -4.68 -9.02 -13.60
N HIS A 103 -4.00 -9.46 -12.56
CA HIS A 103 -4.59 -10.10 -11.39
C HIS A 103 -4.52 -9.19 -10.17
N LYS A 104 -5.33 -9.49 -9.17
CA LYS A 104 -5.29 -8.77 -7.89
C LYS A 104 -3.94 -8.96 -7.22
N ILE A 105 -3.47 -7.91 -6.56
CA ILE A 105 -2.29 -8.00 -5.69
C ILE A 105 -2.58 -9.00 -4.57
N ALA A 106 -1.66 -9.94 -4.40
CA ALA A 106 -1.74 -10.96 -3.36
C ALA A 106 -0.78 -10.65 -2.21
N CYS A 107 -1.05 -11.25 -1.05
CA CYS A 107 -0.05 -11.31 0.02
C CYS A 107 0.99 -12.39 -0.34
N HIS A 108 2.26 -12.14 -0.05
CA HIS A 108 3.31 -13.14 -0.28
C HIS A 108 3.01 -14.42 0.54
N PRO A 109 3.18 -15.64 0.00
CA PRO A 109 2.77 -16.89 0.68
C PRO A 109 3.34 -17.07 2.08
N GLN A 110 4.61 -16.69 2.31
CA GLN A 110 5.23 -16.75 3.63
C GLN A 110 4.58 -15.77 4.62
N MET A 111 4.29 -14.54 4.18
CA MET A 111 3.62 -13.54 5.00
C MET A 111 2.19 -14.01 5.33
N GLN A 112 1.47 -14.55 4.33
CA GLN A 112 0.13 -15.12 4.54
C GLN A 112 0.15 -16.25 5.58
N SER A 113 1.12 -17.18 5.49
CA SER A 113 1.27 -18.27 6.46
C SER A 113 1.53 -17.75 7.88
N ASN A 114 2.31 -16.67 8.04
CA ASN A 114 2.56 -16.04 9.34
C ASN A 114 1.28 -15.41 9.91
N ILE A 115 0.54 -14.66 9.08
CA ILE A 115 -0.73 -14.03 9.46
C ILE A 115 -1.74 -15.09 9.91
N ASP A 116 -1.89 -16.17 9.14
CA ASP A 116 -2.83 -17.25 9.45
C ASP A 116 -2.47 -17.96 10.75
N LYS A 117 -1.17 -18.22 10.98
CA LYS A 117 -0.66 -18.77 12.23
C LYS A 117 -0.99 -17.87 13.42
N ASN A 118 -0.68 -16.58 13.31
CA ASN A 118 -0.94 -15.58 14.35
C ASN A 118 -2.43 -15.46 14.67
N PHE A 119 -3.28 -15.51 13.65
CA PHE A 119 -4.73 -15.49 13.80
C PHE A 119 -5.27 -16.75 14.49
N HIS A 120 -4.73 -17.92 14.12
CA HIS A 120 -5.09 -19.20 14.71
C HIS A 120 -4.73 -19.26 16.20
N THR A 121 -3.47 -18.92 16.55
CA THR A 121 -3.02 -18.85 17.95
C THR A 121 -3.75 -17.76 18.74
N GLY A 122 -4.22 -16.71 18.06
CA GLY A 122 -4.94 -15.59 18.64
C GLY A 122 -4.04 -14.52 19.25
N HIS A 123 -2.75 -14.54 18.91
CA HIS A 123 -1.77 -13.58 19.40
C HIS A 123 -0.63 -13.39 18.38
N ALA A 124 -0.17 -12.14 18.24
CA ALA A 124 1.07 -11.77 17.55
C ALA A 124 1.85 -10.75 18.39
N SER A 125 3.17 -10.72 18.25
CA SER A 125 4.04 -9.76 18.93
C SER A 125 5.13 -9.28 17.98
N TYR A 126 5.28 -7.97 17.87
CA TYR A 126 6.19 -7.31 16.94
C TYR A 126 7.03 -6.25 17.66
N LYS A 127 8.32 -6.20 17.33
CA LYS A 127 9.16 -5.06 17.70
C LYS A 127 8.83 -3.90 16.76
N VAL A 128 8.59 -2.73 17.33
CA VAL A 128 8.24 -1.52 16.60
C VAL A 128 8.88 -0.31 17.28
N SER A 129 8.83 0.85 16.64
CA SER A 129 9.07 2.13 17.32
C SER A 129 7.78 2.93 17.38
N LEU A 130 7.46 3.53 18.53
CA LEU A 130 6.33 4.44 18.72
C LEU A 130 6.80 5.89 18.63
N ALA A 131 6.07 6.72 17.90
CA ALA A 131 6.32 8.16 17.88
C ALA A 131 5.93 8.79 19.23
N THR A 132 6.85 9.50 19.88
CA THR A 132 6.59 10.18 21.16
C THR A 132 6.75 11.70 21.04
N GLY A 133 5.73 12.46 21.47
CA GLY A 133 5.79 13.91 21.54
C GLY A 133 5.97 14.62 20.19
N SER A 134 7.04 15.41 20.06
CA SER A 134 7.37 16.21 18.87
C SER A 134 7.66 15.33 17.65
N ARG A 135 7.36 15.87 16.46
CA ARG A 135 7.65 15.23 15.17
C ARG A 135 9.14 14.84 15.13
N ASP A 136 9.41 13.54 14.93
CA ASP A 136 10.72 12.90 14.72
C ASP A 136 11.40 12.17 15.90
N ILE A 137 10.78 12.10 17.09
CA ILE A 137 11.27 11.23 18.17
C ILE A 137 10.54 9.87 18.10
N TRP A 138 11.32 8.80 18.02
CA TRP A 138 10.84 7.42 17.95
C TRP A 138 11.45 6.62 19.09
N GLU A 139 10.61 5.94 19.85
CA GLU A 139 11.03 5.11 20.98
C GLU A 139 10.74 3.64 20.72
N ALA A 140 11.70 2.78 21.05
CA ALA A 140 11.53 1.34 20.92
C ALA A 140 10.35 0.85 21.78
N ALA A 141 9.48 0.07 21.14
CA ALA A 141 8.27 -0.47 21.72
C ALA A 141 8.01 -1.90 21.23
N THR A 142 7.08 -2.58 21.90
CA THR A 142 6.54 -3.87 21.46
C THR A 142 5.05 -3.73 21.24
N LEU A 143 4.59 -4.05 20.03
CA LEU A 143 3.18 -4.18 19.69
C LEU A 143 2.74 -5.62 19.90
N SER A 144 1.87 -5.85 20.86
CA SER A 144 1.22 -7.13 21.13
C SER A 144 -0.22 -7.10 20.68
N ILE A 145 -0.58 -7.93 19.70
CA ILE A 145 -1.94 -8.08 19.16
C ILE A 145 -2.58 -9.31 19.79
N LYS A 146 -3.83 -9.21 20.25
CA LYS A 146 -4.63 -10.31 20.82
C LYS A 146 -6.03 -10.29 20.21
N ARG A 147 -6.81 -11.35 20.42
CA ARG A 147 -8.17 -11.49 19.85
C ARG A 147 -9.07 -10.27 20.03
N GLU A 148 -9.02 -9.64 21.21
CA GLU A 148 -9.93 -8.54 21.59
C GLU A 148 -9.30 -7.14 21.47
N GLY A 149 -8.02 -7.01 21.13
CA GLY A 149 -7.34 -5.71 21.16
C GLY A 149 -5.83 -5.78 20.99
N TYR A 150 -5.18 -4.65 21.26
CA TYR A 150 -3.73 -4.52 21.17
C TYR A 150 -3.14 -3.83 22.39
N ILE A 151 -1.85 -4.07 22.63
CA ILE A 151 -1.05 -3.39 23.65
C ILE A 151 0.23 -2.90 22.97
N ILE A 152 0.55 -1.61 23.11
CA ILE A 152 1.85 -1.04 22.76
C ILE A 152 2.58 -0.76 24.07
N LYS A 153 3.69 -1.44 24.28
CA LYS A 153 4.53 -1.25 25.47
C LYS A 153 5.87 -0.64 25.08
N CYS A 154 6.15 0.56 25.56
CA CYS A 154 7.43 1.23 25.39
C CYS A 154 8.41 0.85 26.50
N ASN A 155 9.69 1.07 26.26
CA ASN A 155 10.74 0.81 27.25
C ASN A 155 10.72 1.80 28.45
N ASN A 156 10.08 2.96 28.30
CA ASN A 156 9.93 3.99 29.34
C ASN A 156 8.69 3.79 30.23
N ASP A 157 8.20 2.55 30.35
CA ASP A 157 6.99 2.17 31.09
C ASP A 157 5.65 2.71 30.55
N LEU A 158 5.64 3.49 29.46
CA LEU A 158 4.39 3.84 28.77
C LEU A 158 3.74 2.56 28.20
N THR A 159 2.49 2.34 28.56
CA THR A 159 1.68 1.22 28.06
C THR A 159 0.35 1.74 27.55
N ILE A 160 0.11 1.56 26.26
CA ILE A 160 -1.18 1.83 25.61
C ILE A 160 -1.87 0.47 25.44
N ALA A 161 -3.08 0.33 25.95
CA ALA A 161 -3.86 -0.90 25.83
C ALA A 161 -5.29 -0.55 25.42
N GLU A 162 -5.68 -1.03 24.24
CA GLU A 162 -6.99 -0.72 23.66
C GLU A 162 -7.67 -1.99 23.15
N LYS A 163 -9.00 -1.99 23.22
CA LYS A 163 -9.83 -3.05 22.63
C LYS A 163 -10.20 -2.68 21.20
N PHE A 164 -10.34 -3.70 20.36
CA PHE A 164 -10.86 -3.49 19.01
C PHE A 164 -12.33 -3.09 19.03
N SER A 165 -12.67 -2.20 18.12
CA SER A 165 -14.03 -1.68 17.92
C SER A 165 -14.30 -1.45 16.44
N ALA A 166 -15.55 -1.11 16.11
CA ALA A 166 -15.92 -0.78 14.74
C ALA A 166 -15.25 0.52 14.23
N SER A 167 -14.84 1.42 15.13
CA SER A 167 -14.10 2.63 14.80
C SER A 167 -12.59 2.43 14.75
N THR A 168 -12.08 1.27 15.20
CA THR A 168 -10.65 1.00 15.15
C THR A 168 -10.22 0.76 13.69
N ALA A 169 -9.24 1.52 13.24
CA ALA A 169 -8.72 1.43 11.87
C ALA A 169 -7.19 1.43 11.85
N VAL A 170 -6.62 0.94 10.76
CA VAL A 170 -5.16 0.92 10.55
C VAL A 170 -4.88 1.45 9.16
N THR A 171 -4.02 2.44 9.04
CA THR A 171 -3.69 3.12 7.78
C THR A 171 -2.18 3.14 7.53
N ILE A 172 -1.80 3.23 6.26
CA ILE A 172 -0.42 3.38 5.82
C ILE A 172 -0.26 4.78 5.23
N PRO A 173 0.58 5.66 5.81
CA PRO A 173 0.86 6.95 5.20
C PRO A 173 1.69 6.76 3.91
N PHE A 174 1.21 7.37 2.82
CA PHE A 174 1.90 7.31 1.53
C PHE A 174 3.33 7.87 1.62
N GLY A 175 4.27 7.24 0.92
CA GLY A 175 5.69 7.64 0.91
C GLY A 175 6.44 7.38 2.23
N LYS A 176 5.85 6.64 3.18
CA LYS A 176 6.48 6.24 4.44
C LYS A 176 6.59 4.71 4.54
N PRO A 177 7.66 4.09 4.01
CA PRO A 177 7.75 2.64 3.82
C PRO A 177 7.71 1.82 5.12
N ALA A 178 8.15 2.38 6.24
CA ALA A 178 8.18 1.69 7.52
C ALA A 178 7.00 2.05 8.45
N GLU A 179 6.22 3.09 8.13
CA GLU A 179 5.23 3.65 9.05
C GLU A 179 3.84 3.03 8.85
N LEU A 180 3.15 2.82 9.96
CA LEU A 180 1.71 2.57 10.02
C LEU A 180 1.08 3.40 11.14
N ILE A 181 -0.22 3.64 11.05
CA ILE A 181 -0.97 4.37 12.07
C ILE A 181 -2.12 3.50 12.55
N ILE A 182 -2.23 3.32 13.86
CA ILE A 182 -3.41 2.73 14.49
C ILE A 182 -4.30 3.87 14.98
N LEU A 183 -5.53 3.92 14.47
CA LEU A 183 -6.57 4.83 14.93
C LEU A 183 -7.38 4.10 16.00
N GLY A 184 -7.21 4.54 17.25
CA GLY A 184 -7.85 4.01 18.43
C GLY A 184 -9.36 4.28 18.46
N SER A 185 -10.04 3.57 19.34
CA SER A 185 -11.51 3.68 19.47
C SER A 185 -11.97 5.02 20.03
N ASP A 186 -11.09 5.70 20.75
CA ASP A 186 -11.26 7.01 21.38
C ASP A 186 -10.85 8.18 20.47
N GLY A 187 -10.45 7.90 19.22
CA GLY A 187 -9.95 8.89 18.27
C GLY A 187 -8.45 9.19 18.43
N SER A 188 -7.73 8.51 19.31
CA SER A 188 -6.27 8.58 19.37
C SER A 188 -5.63 8.02 18.10
N ALA A 189 -4.46 8.55 17.73
CA ALA A 189 -3.69 8.06 16.59
C ALA A 189 -2.28 7.71 17.06
N HIS A 190 -1.92 6.44 16.91
CA HIS A 190 -0.61 5.91 17.31
C HIS A 190 0.22 5.61 16.08
N SER A 191 1.20 6.45 15.80
CA SER A 191 2.15 6.23 14.70
C SER A 191 3.24 5.26 15.13
N LEU A 192 3.37 4.15 14.41
CA LEU A 192 4.35 3.11 14.64
C LEU A 192 5.26 2.96 13.42
N ARG A 193 6.52 2.57 13.66
CA ARG A 193 7.44 2.09 12.62
C ARG A 193 7.73 0.61 12.84
N ALA A 194 7.59 -0.19 11.80
CA ALA A 194 8.08 -1.55 11.79
C ALA A 194 9.61 -1.57 11.85
N ASP A 195 10.16 -2.62 12.45
CA ASP A 195 11.60 -2.85 12.47
C ASP A 195 12.03 -3.39 11.09
N ASN A 196 12.84 -2.62 10.35
CA ASN A 196 13.29 -2.96 9.00
C ASN A 196 14.65 -3.69 8.97
N GLU A 197 15.19 -4.09 10.13
CA GLU A 197 16.52 -4.72 10.25
C GLU A 197 16.56 -6.18 9.73
N SER A 198 15.41 -6.71 9.29
CA SER A 198 15.22 -8.09 8.87
C SER A 198 14.94 -8.18 7.37
N THR A 199 15.65 -9.06 6.67
CA THR A 199 15.31 -9.48 5.30
C THR A 199 14.15 -10.47 5.25
N ASP A 200 13.74 -11.03 6.40
CA ASP A 200 12.53 -11.85 6.49
C ASP A 200 11.29 -10.95 6.49
N LEU A 201 10.26 -11.35 5.74
CA LEU A 201 8.95 -10.67 5.71
C LEU A 201 8.27 -10.61 7.09
N THR A 202 8.76 -11.42 8.03
CA THR A 202 8.28 -11.51 9.41
C THR A 202 8.44 -10.17 10.13
N GLY A 203 7.32 -9.59 10.57
CA GLY A 203 7.33 -8.32 11.28
C GLY A 203 7.53 -7.08 10.39
N SER A 204 7.46 -7.25 9.06
CA SER A 204 7.33 -6.13 8.14
C SER A 204 6.08 -5.29 8.44
N ARG A 205 6.09 -4.01 8.04
CA ARG A 205 4.93 -3.11 8.17
C ARG A 205 3.66 -3.76 7.63
N ASP A 206 3.73 -4.36 6.44
CA ASP A 206 2.56 -4.92 5.77
C ASP A 206 2.03 -6.18 6.47
N GLU A 207 2.90 -7.04 7.04
CA GLU A 207 2.44 -8.16 7.88
C GLU A 207 1.69 -7.66 9.13
N ILE A 208 2.23 -6.64 9.80
CA ILE A 208 1.62 -6.04 10.99
C ILE A 208 0.25 -5.46 10.65
N VAL A 209 0.15 -4.69 9.57
CA VAL A 209 -1.10 -4.04 9.12
C VAL A 209 -2.15 -5.08 8.76
N LEU A 210 -1.81 -6.09 7.96
CA LEU A 210 -2.74 -7.17 7.59
C LEU A 210 -3.19 -7.99 8.81
N THR A 211 -2.27 -8.27 9.74
CA THR A 211 -2.59 -8.96 11.00
C THR A 211 -3.59 -8.15 11.83
N LEU A 212 -3.34 -6.85 12.06
CA LEU A 212 -4.27 -5.98 12.79
C LEU A 212 -5.64 -5.95 12.13
N ARG A 213 -5.70 -5.72 10.81
CA ARG A 213 -6.96 -5.66 10.04
C ARG A 213 -7.75 -6.96 10.13
N LEU A 214 -7.09 -8.10 10.08
CA LEU A 214 -7.73 -9.41 10.21
C LEU A 214 -8.38 -9.58 11.59
N PHE A 215 -7.69 -9.21 12.67
CA PHE A 215 -8.24 -9.27 14.02
C PHE A 215 -9.40 -8.28 14.23
N ILE A 216 -9.28 -7.05 13.73
CA ILE A 216 -10.35 -6.04 13.78
C ILE A 216 -11.60 -6.55 13.03
N LYS A 217 -11.42 -7.08 11.82
CA LYS A 217 -12.52 -7.63 11.01
C LYS A 217 -13.25 -8.75 11.74
N ARG A 218 -12.53 -9.66 12.43
CA ARG A 218 -13.15 -10.73 13.22
C ARG A 218 -14.08 -10.18 14.30
N VAL A 219 -13.65 -9.17 15.06
CA VAL A 219 -14.47 -8.56 16.11
C VAL A 219 -15.73 -7.92 15.55
N ASN A 220 -15.63 -7.24 14.41
CA ASN A 220 -16.78 -6.62 13.75
C ASN A 220 -17.81 -7.66 13.25
N VAL A 221 -17.34 -8.80 12.71
CA VAL A 221 -18.21 -9.91 12.30
C VAL A 221 -18.89 -10.55 13.51
N CYS A 222 -18.16 -10.82 14.59
CA CYS A 222 -18.73 -11.42 15.81
C CYS A 222 -19.79 -10.53 16.45
N LYS A 223 -19.60 -9.20 16.49
CA LYS A 223 -20.61 -8.26 17.01
C LYS A 223 -21.87 -8.25 16.15
N ASN A 224 -21.74 -8.20 14.83
CA ASN A 224 -22.89 -8.25 13.92
C ASN A 224 -23.66 -9.57 14.03
N THR A 225 -22.94 -10.68 14.25
CA THR A 225 -23.56 -12.00 14.43
C THR A 225 -24.36 -12.08 15.74
N LEU A 226 -23.84 -11.54 16.84
CA LEU A 226 -24.54 -11.54 18.12
C LEU A 226 -25.83 -10.69 18.08
N LEU A 227 -25.80 -9.54 17.38
CA LEU A 227 -27.00 -8.69 17.22
C LEU A 227 -28.13 -9.37 16.44
N LEU A 228 -27.83 -10.35 15.58
CA LEU A 228 -28.84 -11.12 14.82
C LEU A 228 -29.52 -12.23 15.64
N PHE A 229 -29.01 -12.53 16.85
CA PHE A 229 -29.59 -13.53 17.75
C PHE A 229 -30.37 -12.92 18.92
N ASP A 230 -30.45 -11.58 18.99
CA ASP A 230 -31.16 -10.83 20.03
C ASP A 230 -32.54 -10.29 19.56
N GLU A 231 -33.09 -10.79 18.44
CA GLU A 231 -34.46 -10.50 17.97
C GLU A 231 -35.45 -11.68 18.19
#